data_AF-A0A4P6WVJ5-F1
#
_entry.id   AF-A0A4P6WVJ5-F1
#
_cell.length_a   1.000
_cell.length_b   1.000
_cell.length_c   1.000
_cell.angle_alpha   90.00
_cell.angle_beta   90.00
_cell.angle_gamma   90.00
#
_symmetry.space_group_name_H-M   'P 1'
#
loop_
_entity.id
_entity.type
_entity.pdbx_description
1 polymer ?
#
loop_
_entity_poly.entity_id
_entity_poly.type
_entity_poly.pdbx_seq_one_letter_code
_entity_poly.pdbx_strand_id
1 'polypeptide(L)'
;MKQLAKKMFAASTIALLTACGGGSDDPSKDLFSIWTQDGTGATMDIRGGSFGKPHYLYAFSPTGTKCICQLTVIGEQDKGSFALSSCISTPYSSAKNPQCEAMNVAGNYTNLNAILTLSTQRGSITYR
;
A
#
# COMPACT_ATOMS: atom_id res chain seq x y z
N MET A 1 78.83 -4.58 -10.43
CA MET A 1 78.06 -5.41 -11.39
C MET A 1 76.78 -5.84 -10.69
N LYS A 2 75.54 -5.55 -11.08
CA LYS A 2 74.91 -4.94 -12.24
C LYS A 2 73.78 -4.03 -11.75
N GLN A 3 73.60 -2.88 -12.39
CA GLN A 3 72.38 -2.07 -12.30
C GLN A 3 71.20 -2.80 -12.94
N LEU A 4 69.98 -2.53 -12.47
CA LEU A 4 68.88 -2.16 -13.36
C LEU A 4 67.81 -1.38 -12.59
N ALA A 5 67.70 -0.09 -12.89
CA ALA A 5 66.55 0.73 -12.56
C ALA A 5 65.55 0.68 -13.73
N LYS A 6 64.25 0.62 -13.44
CA LYS A 6 63.24 1.20 -14.34
C LYS A 6 61.99 1.60 -13.54
N LYS A 7 61.71 2.89 -13.57
CA LYS A 7 60.52 3.58 -13.04
C LYS A 7 59.30 3.30 -13.92
N MET A 8 58.12 3.67 -13.37
CA MET A 8 56.82 4.03 -13.99
C MET A 8 55.69 3.12 -13.50
N PHE A 9 54.44 3.54 -13.29
CA PHE A 9 53.74 4.81 -13.05
C PHE A 9 52.25 4.38 -12.90
N ALA A 10 51.45 5.13 -12.13
CA ALA A 10 49.97 5.13 -12.16
C ALA A 10 49.20 3.86 -11.70
N ALA A 11 47.99 3.92 -11.15
CA ALA A 11 47.11 5.03 -10.76
C ALA A 11 46.04 4.50 -9.78
N SER A 12 45.52 5.42 -8.96
CA SER A 12 44.35 5.33 -8.09
C SER A 12 43.12 4.66 -8.69
N THR A 13 42.33 3.98 -7.85
CA THR A 13 40.90 4.30 -7.76
C THR A 13 40.34 3.94 -6.38
N ILE A 14 40.15 4.98 -5.56
CA ILE A 14 39.21 4.96 -4.44
C ILE A 14 37.82 5.03 -5.09
N ALA A 15 37.08 3.93 -5.09
CA ALA A 15 35.66 3.98 -5.41
C ALA A 15 34.90 4.24 -4.09
N LEU A 16 34.77 5.51 -3.75
CA LEU A 16 33.69 6.00 -2.89
C LEU A 16 32.38 5.68 -3.61
N LEU A 17 31.71 4.60 -3.23
CA LEU A 17 30.31 4.39 -3.55
C LEU A 17 29.51 5.39 -2.72
N THR A 18 29.42 6.61 -3.24
CA THR A 18 28.32 7.52 -2.95
C THR A 18 27.03 6.81 -3.33
N ALA A 19 26.41 6.14 -2.37
CA ALA A 19 25.02 5.71 -2.44
C ALA A 19 24.13 6.97 -2.32
N CYS A 20 24.18 7.81 -3.34
CA CYS A 20 23.12 8.76 -3.65
C CYS A 20 22.29 8.10 -4.75
N GLY A 21 21.38 7.23 -4.33
CA GLY A 21 20.30 6.73 -5.17
C GLY A 21 19.02 7.17 -4.52
N GLY A 22 18.57 8.39 -4.81
CA GLY A 22 17.22 8.83 -4.50
C GLY A 22 16.25 7.86 -5.18
N GLY A 23 15.72 6.93 -4.41
CA GLY A 23 14.50 6.24 -4.76
C GLY A 23 13.39 7.20 -4.37
N SER A 24 12.82 7.87 -5.36
CA SER A 24 11.51 8.51 -5.24
C SER A 24 10.62 7.56 -4.44
N ASP A 25 9.95 8.04 -3.40
CA ASP A 25 8.92 7.31 -2.65
C ASP A 25 7.67 7.04 -3.52
N ASP A 26 7.87 6.77 -4.82
CA ASP A 26 6.84 6.27 -5.70
C ASP A 26 6.46 4.88 -5.16
N PRO A 27 5.18 4.65 -4.86
CA PRO A 27 4.78 3.35 -4.39
C PRO A 27 5.05 2.34 -5.51
N SER A 28 5.76 1.27 -5.17
CA SER A 28 6.00 0.16 -6.10
C SER A 28 4.73 -0.55 -6.57
N LYS A 29 3.57 -0.19 -5.98
CA LYS A 29 2.23 -0.66 -6.33
C LYS A 29 1.22 0.49 -6.20
N ASP A 30 0.47 0.73 -7.27
CA ASP A 30 -0.58 1.77 -7.29
C ASP A 30 -1.61 1.56 -6.18
N LEU A 31 -2.05 2.65 -5.54
CA LEU A 31 -3.03 2.60 -4.45
C LEU A 31 -4.32 1.91 -4.89
N PHE A 32 -4.84 2.21 -6.08
CA PHE A 32 -6.08 1.65 -6.62
C PHE A 32 -5.83 0.26 -7.25
N SER A 33 -5.35 -0.65 -6.42
CA SER A 33 -5.04 -2.05 -6.74
C SER A 33 -5.87 -3.04 -5.92
N ILE A 34 -5.63 -4.34 -6.13
CA ILE A 34 -6.04 -5.38 -5.18
C ILE A 34 -4.98 -5.49 -4.09
N TRP A 35 -5.41 -5.57 -2.84
CA TRP A 35 -4.60 -5.64 -1.64
C TRP A 35 -4.96 -6.85 -0.80
N THR A 36 -3.97 -7.57 -0.26
CA THR A 36 -4.18 -8.71 0.63
C THR A 36 -3.75 -8.33 2.04
N GLN A 37 -4.66 -8.46 3.01
CA GLN A 37 -4.42 -8.12 4.40
C GLN A 37 -3.38 -9.06 5.01
N ASP A 38 -2.39 -8.49 5.68
CA ASP A 38 -1.41 -9.25 6.45
C ASP A 38 -2.12 -10.00 7.61
N GLY A 39 -1.71 -11.25 7.84
CA GLY A 39 -2.19 -12.09 8.96
C GLY A 39 -3.53 -12.80 8.72
N THR A 40 -4.49 -12.20 8.02
CA THR A 40 -5.78 -12.86 7.73
C THR A 40 -5.86 -13.44 6.32
N GLY A 41 -5.15 -12.86 5.35
CA GLY A 41 -5.30 -13.19 3.94
C GLY A 41 -6.61 -12.68 3.31
N ALA A 42 -7.37 -11.83 4.01
CA ALA A 42 -8.54 -11.17 3.43
C ALA A 42 -8.12 -10.25 2.27
N THR A 43 -8.91 -10.17 1.22
CA THR A 43 -8.57 -9.33 0.06
C THR A 43 -9.47 -8.12 -0.05
N MET A 44 -8.90 -7.00 -0.48
CA MET A 44 -9.57 -5.72 -0.71
C MET A 44 -9.28 -5.26 -2.13
N ASP A 45 -10.31 -5.12 -2.96
CA ASP A 45 -10.23 -4.64 -4.33
C ASP A 45 -10.78 -3.21 -4.41
N ILE A 46 -9.89 -2.27 -4.75
CA ILE A 46 -10.20 -0.84 -4.93
C ILE A 46 -9.78 -0.34 -6.32
N ARG A 47 -9.63 -1.26 -7.28
CA ARG A 47 -9.34 -0.91 -8.67
C ARG A 47 -10.46 -0.07 -9.28
N GLY A 48 -10.09 0.80 -10.22
CA GLY A 48 -11.01 1.74 -10.86
C GLY A 48 -11.40 2.92 -9.98
N GLY A 49 -10.86 3.02 -8.76
CA GLY A 49 -10.98 4.19 -7.90
C GLY A 49 -10.19 5.39 -8.44
N SER A 50 -10.49 6.56 -7.86
CA SER A 50 -9.76 7.80 -8.11
C SER A 50 -9.85 8.72 -6.91
N PHE A 51 -8.91 9.64 -6.79
CA PHE A 51 -8.90 10.63 -5.72
C PHE A 51 -10.09 11.60 -5.85
N GLY A 52 -10.68 11.96 -4.71
CA GLY A 52 -11.76 12.93 -4.61
C GLY A 52 -13.12 12.47 -5.15
N LYS A 53 -13.25 11.22 -5.61
CA LYS A 53 -14.51 10.68 -6.13
C LYS A 53 -14.92 9.41 -5.36
N PRO A 54 -16.22 9.28 -4.99
CA PRO A 54 -16.74 8.04 -4.46
C PRO A 54 -16.58 6.90 -5.48
N HIS A 55 -16.17 5.73 -5.01
CA HIS A 55 -16.13 4.49 -5.78
C HIS A 55 -16.44 3.29 -4.88
N TYR A 56 -16.60 2.10 -5.45
CA TYR A 56 -16.84 0.89 -4.65
C TYR A 56 -15.54 0.20 -4.28
N LEU A 57 -15.46 -0.20 -3.01
CA LEU A 57 -14.50 -1.15 -2.49
C LEU A 57 -15.18 -2.50 -2.31
N TYR A 58 -14.50 -3.57 -2.71
CA TYR A 58 -14.93 -4.94 -2.48
C TYR A 58 -13.96 -5.64 -1.53
N ALA A 59 -14.43 -6.03 -0.35
CA ALA A 59 -13.65 -6.81 0.60
C ALA A 59 -14.16 -8.25 0.66
N PHE A 60 -13.24 -9.20 0.70
CA PHE A 60 -13.54 -10.63 0.73
C PHE A 60 -12.85 -11.24 1.95
N SER A 61 -13.64 -11.84 2.84
CA SER A 61 -13.08 -12.64 3.92
C SER A 61 -12.48 -13.93 3.35
N PRO A 62 -11.50 -14.54 4.04
CA PRO A 62 -10.98 -15.86 3.67
C PRO A 62 -12.06 -16.96 3.64
N THR A 63 -13.15 -16.74 4.38
CA THR A 63 -14.29 -17.65 4.48
C THR A 63 -15.37 -17.41 3.41
N GLY A 64 -15.15 -16.47 2.48
CA GLY A 64 -16.04 -16.23 1.34
C GLY A 64 -17.12 -15.16 1.53
N THR A 65 -17.15 -14.47 2.67
CA THR A 65 -18.04 -13.31 2.86
C THR A 65 -17.54 -12.15 2.00
N LYS A 66 -18.42 -11.61 1.15
CA LYS A 66 -18.13 -10.42 0.36
C LYS A 66 -18.82 -9.19 0.96
N CYS A 67 -18.04 -8.18 1.34
CA CYS A 67 -18.51 -6.86 1.74
C CYS A 67 -18.33 -5.87 0.58
N ILE A 68 -19.33 -5.01 0.36
CA ILE A 68 -19.30 -3.92 -0.61
C ILE A 68 -19.44 -2.62 0.18
N CYS A 69 -18.47 -1.72 0.04
CA CYS A 69 -18.46 -0.41 0.70
C CYS A 69 -18.34 0.70 -0.34
N GLN A 70 -18.91 1.85 -0.05
CA GLN A 70 -18.53 3.09 -0.74
C GLN A 70 -17.22 3.59 -0.11
N LEU A 71 -16.22 3.84 -0.94
CA LEU A 71 -14.91 4.37 -0.59
C LEU A 71 -14.73 5.76 -1.21
N THR A 72 -14.29 6.71 -0.40
CA THR A 72 -13.75 7.99 -0.86
C THR A 72 -12.31 8.10 -0.36
N VAL A 73 -11.40 8.46 -1.26
CA VAL A 73 -9.98 8.67 -0.95
C VAL A 73 -9.60 10.10 -1.28
N ILE A 74 -8.96 10.80 -0.35
CA ILE A 74 -8.46 12.17 -0.54
C ILE A 74 -6.98 12.17 -0.21
N GLY A 75 -6.15 12.55 -1.18
CA GLY A 75 -4.70 12.60 -1.02
C GLY A 75 -3.99 12.24 -2.32
N GLU A 76 -2.84 11.61 -2.16
CA GLU A 76 -1.93 11.22 -3.24
C GLU A 76 -1.66 9.71 -3.19
N GLN A 77 -0.84 9.22 -4.11
CA GLN A 77 -0.53 7.79 -4.22
C GLN A 77 0.10 7.19 -2.97
N ASP A 78 0.91 7.97 -2.24
CA ASP A 78 1.72 7.54 -1.10
C ASP A 78 1.03 7.76 0.25
N LYS A 79 0.14 8.75 0.38
CA LYS A 79 -0.53 9.10 1.64
C LYS A 79 -1.79 9.92 1.46
N GLY A 80 -2.65 9.85 2.46
CA GLY A 80 -3.85 10.67 2.52
C GLY A 80 -4.85 10.18 3.56
N SER A 81 -6.11 10.47 3.29
CA SER A 81 -7.26 10.08 4.10
C SER A 81 -8.24 9.26 3.29
N PHE A 82 -9.00 8.41 3.97
CA PHE A 82 -10.05 7.63 3.37
C PHE A 82 -11.30 7.60 4.26
N ALA A 83 -12.44 7.35 3.63
CA ALA A 83 -13.70 7.07 4.31
C ALA A 83 -14.39 5.89 3.64
N LEU A 84 -14.73 4.88 4.45
CA LEU A 84 -15.60 3.77 4.09
C LEU A 84 -16.98 4.01 4.70
N SER A 85 -18.00 3.94 3.86
CA SER A 85 -19.40 4.12 4.24
C SER A 85 -20.31 3.16 3.51
N SER A 86 -21.54 3.00 3.98
CA SER A 86 -22.59 2.18 3.35
C SER A 86 -22.14 0.73 3.11
N CYS A 87 -21.33 0.18 4.02
CA CYS A 87 -20.82 -1.18 3.90
C CYS A 87 -21.92 -2.22 4.11
N ILE A 88 -22.13 -3.09 3.11
CA ILE A 88 -23.14 -4.16 3.11
C ILE A 88 -22.50 -5.51 2.76
N SER A 89 -23.14 -6.62 3.15
CA SER A 89 -22.73 -7.96 2.72
C SER A 89 -23.41 -8.40 1.43
N THR A 90 -22.79 -9.34 0.71
CA THR A 90 -23.40 -10.02 -0.44
C THR A 90 -23.26 -11.56 -0.32
N PRO A 91 -24.33 -12.34 -0.62
CA PRO A 91 -25.68 -11.88 -0.99
C PRO A 91 -26.28 -11.03 0.13
N TYR A 92 -27.01 -9.98 -0.27
CA TYR A 92 -27.54 -9.03 0.69
C TYR A 92 -28.50 -9.77 1.63
N SER A 93 -28.18 -9.73 2.91
CA SER A 93 -29.02 -10.26 3.98
C SER A 93 -29.56 -9.09 4.79
N SER A 94 -30.87 -9.10 5.05
CA SER A 94 -31.49 -8.15 5.99
C SER A 94 -31.00 -8.36 7.42
N ALA A 95 -30.54 -9.57 7.75
CA ALA A 95 -29.66 -9.79 8.89
C ALA A 95 -28.30 -9.19 8.54
N LYS A 96 -28.14 -7.91 8.89
CA LYS A 96 -26.90 -7.14 8.86
C LYS A 96 -25.72 -8.03 9.20
N ASN A 97 -24.67 -8.04 8.37
CA ASN A 97 -23.44 -8.74 8.72
C ASN A 97 -22.56 -7.78 9.55
N PRO A 98 -22.38 -8.03 10.87
CA PRO A 98 -21.67 -7.10 11.73
C PRO A 98 -20.23 -6.86 11.28
N GLN A 99 -19.60 -7.82 10.59
CA GLN A 99 -18.26 -7.67 10.05
C GLN A 99 -18.21 -6.61 8.95
N CYS A 100 -19.18 -6.61 8.01
CA CYS A 100 -19.24 -5.59 6.97
C CYS A 100 -19.64 -4.24 7.54
N GLU A 101 -20.58 -4.19 8.48
CA GLU A 101 -20.98 -2.92 9.11
C GLU A 101 -19.85 -2.29 9.93
N ALA A 102 -19.01 -3.12 10.56
CA ALA A 102 -17.81 -2.66 11.23
C ALA A 102 -16.81 -2.03 10.26
N MET A 103 -16.89 -2.24 8.96
CA MET A 103 -16.00 -1.56 8.00
C MET A 103 -16.36 -0.09 7.77
N ASN A 104 -17.51 0.39 8.25
CA ASN A 104 -17.82 1.82 8.21
C ASN A 104 -16.86 2.57 9.15
N VAL A 105 -15.86 3.23 8.58
CA VAL A 105 -14.77 3.89 9.30
C VAL A 105 -14.11 4.92 8.39
N ALA A 106 -13.51 5.94 9.01
CA ALA A 106 -12.61 6.86 8.34
C ALA A 106 -11.24 6.85 9.01
N GLY A 107 -10.22 7.23 8.26
CA GLY A 107 -8.85 7.22 8.74
C GLY A 107 -7.87 7.77 7.74
N ASN A 108 -6.60 7.51 8.00
CA ASN A 108 -5.50 7.86 7.12
C ASN A 108 -4.91 6.61 6.48
N TYR A 109 -4.26 6.78 5.34
CA TYR A 109 -3.48 5.71 4.73
C TYR A 109 -2.07 6.16 4.41
N THR A 110 -1.16 5.19 4.35
CA THR A 110 0.11 5.28 3.65
C THR A 110 0.24 4.11 2.69
N ASN A 111 0.87 4.32 1.54
CA ASN A 111 1.20 3.29 0.56
C ASN A 111 2.68 3.46 0.21
N LEU A 112 3.53 2.71 0.88
CA LEU A 112 4.97 2.83 0.74
C LEU A 112 5.55 1.45 0.50
N ASN A 113 6.42 1.30 -0.50
CA ASN A 113 7.08 0.02 -0.80
C ASN A 113 6.10 -1.15 -1.02
N ALA A 114 4.96 -0.91 -1.68
CA ALA A 114 3.87 -1.87 -1.87
C ALA A 114 3.30 -2.41 -0.55
N ILE A 115 3.28 -1.57 0.48
CA ILE A 115 2.60 -1.84 1.74
C ILE A 115 1.58 -0.73 1.96
N LEU A 116 0.31 -1.09 1.85
CA LEU A 116 -0.80 -0.22 2.20
C LEU A 116 -1.07 -0.35 3.70
N THR A 117 -0.96 0.73 4.44
CA THR A 117 -1.29 0.80 5.86
C THR A 117 -2.52 1.69 6.04
N LEU A 118 -3.60 1.14 6.60
CA LEU A 118 -4.80 1.90 6.96
C LEU A 118 -4.80 2.13 8.47
N SER A 119 -4.76 3.40 8.88
CA SER A 119 -4.76 3.81 10.29
C SER A 119 -6.07 4.48 10.64
N THR A 120 -6.76 3.92 11.64
CA THR A 120 -8.06 4.41 12.12
C THR A 120 -8.02 4.59 13.64
N GLN A 121 -9.11 5.10 14.22
CA GLN A 121 -9.27 5.14 15.69
C GLN A 121 -9.28 3.75 16.34
N ARG A 122 -9.46 2.67 15.55
CA ARG A 122 -9.48 1.28 16.05
C ARG A 122 -8.12 0.58 15.95
N GLY A 123 -7.11 1.29 15.47
CA GLY A 123 -5.77 0.75 15.22
C GLY A 123 -5.40 0.77 13.74
N SER A 124 -4.33 0.06 13.42
CA SER A 124 -3.73 0.03 12.09
C SER A 124 -3.77 -1.37 11.49
N ILE A 125 -3.99 -1.45 10.18
CA ILE A 125 -4.03 -2.70 9.41
C ILE A 125 -3.13 -2.53 8.19
N THR A 126 -2.32 -3.55 7.89
CA THR A 126 -1.43 -3.56 6.72
C THR A 126 -1.90 -4.53 5.65
N TYR A 127 -1.60 -4.20 4.40
CA TYR A 127 -1.90 -4.99 3.22
C TYR A 127 -0.72 -5.00 2.23
N ARG A 128 -0.61 -6.08 1.43
CA ARG A 128 0.42 -6.29 0.39
C ARG A 128 -0.17 -6.72 -0.93
#